data_AF-A0A392QBA2-F1
#
_entry.id   AF-A0A392QBA2-F1
#
_cell.length_a   1.000
_cell.length_b   1.000
_cell.length_c   1.000
_cell.angle_alpha   90.00
_cell.angle_beta   90.00
_cell.angle_gamma   90.00
#
_symmetry.space_group_name_H-M   'P 1'
#
loop_
_entity.id
_entity.type
_entity.pdbx_description
1 polymer ?
#
loop_
_entity_poly.entity_id
_entity_poly.type
_entity_poly.pdbx_seq_one_letter_code
_entity_poly.pdbx_strand_id
1 'polypeptide(L)'
;FQYSSTFSVDEVTKENFDTCNTTKVLANYGNGNTTVPLTKAGDKYFVCGNKLYCLGGMKLHVHVDDDGKSISPSVAPKAVAGSDQRTATLPESPKKNLSI
;
A
#
# COMPACT_ATOMS: atom_id res chain seq x y z
N PHE A 1 -7.67 -15.78 -10.41
CA PHE A 1 -8.92 -16.53 -10.62
C PHE A 1 -8.99 -16.96 -12.08
N GLN A 2 -9.12 -18.26 -12.35
CA GLN A 2 -9.37 -18.81 -13.70
C GLN A 2 -10.80 -19.34 -13.77
N TYR A 3 -11.56 -18.96 -14.79
CA TYR A 3 -12.97 -19.32 -14.98
C TYR A 3 -13.39 -19.15 -16.45
N SER A 4 -14.50 -19.76 -16.88
CA SER A 4 -15.04 -19.51 -18.23
C SER A 4 -15.75 -18.15 -18.32
N SER A 5 -15.84 -17.58 -19.52
CA SER A 5 -16.47 -16.27 -19.80
C SER A 5 -17.95 -16.16 -19.42
N THR A 6 -18.58 -17.25 -18.98
CA THR A 6 -19.95 -17.31 -18.45
C THR A 6 -20.06 -16.97 -16.96
N PHE A 7 -18.93 -16.84 -16.27
CA PHE A 7 -18.86 -16.45 -14.85
C PHE A 7 -18.17 -15.09 -14.69
N SER A 8 -18.36 -14.47 -13.53
CA SER A 8 -17.55 -13.34 -13.07
C SER A 8 -16.98 -13.62 -11.69
N VAL A 9 -15.97 -12.84 -11.31
CA VAL A 9 -15.52 -12.67 -9.93
C VAL A 9 -15.82 -11.23 -9.53
N ASP A 10 -16.47 -11.06 -8.38
CA ASP A 10 -16.86 -9.75 -7.87
C ASP A 10 -16.21 -9.54 -6.49
N GLU A 11 -15.51 -8.42 -6.29
CA GLU A 11 -15.08 -8.00 -4.96
C GLU A 11 -16.25 -7.31 -4.25
N VAL A 12 -16.52 -7.65 -2.99
CA VAL A 12 -17.72 -7.23 -2.25
C VAL A 12 -17.41 -6.89 -0.80
N THR A 13 -18.36 -6.25 -0.10
CA THR A 13 -18.29 -6.10 1.36
C THR A 13 -18.55 -7.43 2.08
N LYS A 14 -18.18 -7.53 3.37
CA LYS A 14 -18.48 -8.72 4.19
C LYS A 14 -19.98 -9.06 4.20
N GLU A 15 -20.85 -8.06 4.38
CA GLU A 15 -22.31 -8.23 4.34
C GLU A 15 -22.79 -8.84 3.02
N ASN A 16 -22.27 -8.34 1.89
CA ASN A 16 -22.62 -8.84 0.57
C ASN A 16 -22.02 -10.22 0.27
N PHE A 17 -20.89 -10.58 0.88
CA PHE A 17 -20.32 -11.93 0.86
C PHE A 17 -21.13 -12.94 1.68
N ASP A 18 -21.61 -12.53 2.85
CA ASP A 18 -22.44 -13.39 3.72
C ASP A 18 -23.82 -13.64 3.09
N THR A 19 -24.42 -12.62 2.46
CA THR A 19 -25.74 -12.68 1.83
C THR A 19 -25.74 -13.06 0.34
N CYS A 20 -24.56 -13.21 -0.28
CA CYS A 20 -24.39 -13.37 -1.74
C CYS A 20 -25.11 -12.28 -2.56
N ASN A 21 -24.96 -11.02 -2.13
CA ASN A 21 -25.50 -9.87 -2.83
C ASN A 21 -24.53 -9.37 -3.92
N THR A 22 -24.74 -9.86 -5.14
CA THR A 22 -23.94 -9.52 -6.33
C THR A 22 -24.44 -8.26 -7.06
N THR A 23 -25.40 -7.52 -6.50
CA THR A 23 -25.92 -6.26 -7.09
C THR A 23 -25.15 -5.01 -6.65
N LYS A 24 -24.42 -5.10 -5.53
CA LYS A 24 -23.62 -4.00 -4.96
C LYS A 24 -22.17 -4.46 -4.79
N VAL A 25 -21.44 -4.42 -5.89
CA VAL A 25 -20.03 -4.85 -5.96
C VAL A 25 -19.09 -3.66 -5.79
N LEU A 26 -17.91 -3.92 -5.22
CA LEU A 26 -16.79 -2.98 -5.15
C LEU A 26 -15.97 -3.02 -6.46
N ALA A 27 -15.82 -4.20 -7.04
CA ALA A 27 -15.25 -4.43 -8.36
C ALA A 27 -15.90 -5.66 -9.02
N ASN A 28 -15.88 -5.73 -10.35
CA ASN A 28 -16.36 -6.87 -11.14
C ASN A 28 -15.31 -7.23 -12.19
N TYR A 29 -15.09 -8.53 -12.39
CA TYR A 29 -14.15 -9.08 -13.35
C TYR A 29 -14.83 -10.20 -14.16
N GLY A 30 -14.94 -10.04 -15.48
CA GLY A 30 -15.66 -10.98 -16.37
C GLY A 30 -14.81 -11.61 -17.47
N ASN A 31 -13.49 -11.46 -17.43
CA ASN A 31 -12.58 -11.79 -18.55
C ASN A 31 -11.99 -13.23 -18.48
N GLY A 32 -12.44 -14.07 -17.56
CA GLY A 32 -12.03 -15.48 -17.42
C GLY A 32 -10.63 -15.73 -16.82
N ASN A 33 -9.75 -14.73 -16.85
CA ASN A 33 -8.46 -14.74 -16.17
C ASN A 33 -8.25 -13.40 -15.45
N THR A 34 -8.29 -13.44 -14.12
CA THR A 34 -8.22 -12.24 -13.28
C THR A 34 -7.16 -12.37 -12.21
N THR A 35 -6.24 -11.41 -12.18
CA THR A 35 -5.28 -11.20 -11.10
C THR A 35 -5.71 -9.97 -10.29
N VAL A 36 -5.93 -10.15 -8.99
CA VAL A 36 -6.25 -9.06 -8.06
C VAL A 36 -5.04 -8.83 -7.14
N PRO A 37 -4.38 -7.65 -7.17
CA PRO A 37 -3.24 -7.37 -6.31
C PRO A 37 -3.70 -7.07 -4.87
N LEU A 38 -3.08 -7.72 -3.90
CA LEU A 38 -3.39 -7.59 -2.47
C LEU A 38 -2.42 -6.58 -1.83
N THR A 39 -2.69 -5.29 -2.01
CA THR A 39 -1.76 -4.19 -1.65
C THR A 39 -2.11 -3.46 -0.34
N LYS A 40 -3.12 -3.94 0.39
CA LYS A 40 -3.57 -3.37 1.66
C LYS A 40 -3.92 -4.51 2.60
N ALA A 41 -3.44 -4.41 3.83
CA ALA A 41 -3.82 -5.31 4.92
C ALA A 41 -5.33 -5.26 5.21
N GLY A 42 -5.84 -6.34 5.80
CA GLY A 42 -7.24 -6.53 6.15
C GLY A 42 -7.98 -7.53 5.23
N ASP A 43 -9.27 -7.66 5.47
CA ASP A 43 -10.10 -8.67 4.80
C ASP A 43 -10.59 -8.24 3.42
N LYS A 44 -10.48 -9.14 2.45
CA LYS A 44 -11.06 -9.02 1.11
C LYS A 44 -12.01 -10.18 0.85
N TYR A 45 -13.15 -9.87 0.23
CA TYR A 45 -14.21 -10.83 -0.02
C TYR A 45 -14.55 -10.87 -1.50
N PHE A 46 -14.51 -12.07 -2.07
CA PHE A 46 -14.78 -12.32 -3.48
C PHE A 46 -15.92 -13.32 -3.62
N VAL A 47 -16.83 -13.08 -4.56
CA VAL A 47 -17.96 -13.97 -4.87
C VAL A 47 -18.04 -14.20 -6.38
N CYS A 48 -18.66 -15.29 -6.81
CA CYS A 48 -19.16 -15.36 -8.18
C CYS A 48 -20.36 -14.41 -8.34
N GLY A 49 -20.39 -13.58 -9.39
CA GLY A 49 -21.50 -12.65 -9.64
C GLY A 49 -22.86 -13.31 -9.91
N ASN A 50 -22.87 -14.62 -10.18
CA ASN A 50 -24.08 -15.42 -10.13
C ASN A 50 -24.40 -15.82 -8.68
N LYS A 51 -25.49 -15.24 -8.15
CA LYS A 51 -25.97 -15.48 -6.79
C LYS A 51 -26.15 -16.95 -6.42
N LEU A 52 -26.62 -17.81 -7.33
CA LEU A 52 -26.83 -19.23 -7.04
C LEU A 52 -25.50 -19.97 -6.83
N TYR A 53 -24.47 -19.66 -7.64
CA TYR A 53 -23.15 -20.25 -7.44
C TYR A 53 -22.45 -19.72 -6.18
N CYS A 54 -22.62 -18.44 -5.84
CA CYS A 54 -22.16 -17.91 -4.55
C CYS A 54 -22.82 -18.64 -3.36
N LEU A 55 -24.14 -18.82 -3.39
CA LEU A 55 -24.88 -19.56 -2.35
C LEU A 55 -24.48 -21.04 -2.30
N GLY A 56 -24.11 -21.62 -3.45
CA GLY A 56 -23.52 -22.96 -3.55
C GLY A 56 -22.05 -23.05 -3.11
N GLY A 57 -21.46 -21.98 -2.55
CA GLY A 57 -20.11 -21.97 -2.00
C GLY A 57 -19.02 -21.39 -2.91
N MET A 58 -19.36 -20.87 -4.09
CA MET A 58 -18.40 -20.20 -4.98
C MET A 58 -18.09 -18.78 -4.50
N LYS A 59 -17.41 -18.69 -3.35
CA LYS A 59 -16.95 -17.46 -2.71
C LYS A 59 -15.65 -17.69 -1.94
N LEU A 60 -14.80 -16.67 -1.87
CA LEU A 60 -13.49 -16.69 -1.21
C LEU A 60 -13.31 -15.47 -0.31
N HIS A 61 -12.99 -15.70 0.96
CA HIS A 61 -12.47 -14.68 1.87
C HIS A 61 -10.94 -14.81 1.90
N VAL A 62 -10.25 -13.68 1.81
CA VAL A 62 -8.79 -13.56 1.91
C VAL A 62 -8.48 -12.59 3.04
N HIS A 63 -7.74 -13.03 4.04
CA HIS A 63 -7.08 -12.13 4.98
C HIS A 63 -5.73 -11.71 4.39
N VAL A 64 -5.46 -10.41 4.36
CA VAL A 64 -4.16 -9.87 3.92
C VAL A 64 -3.44 -9.35 5.16
N ASP A 65 -2.33 -9.98 5.53
CA ASP A 65 -1.46 -9.48 6.60
C ASP A 65 -0.78 -8.16 6.19
N ASP A 66 -0.38 -7.36 7.18
CA ASP A 66 0.49 -6.20 6.95
C ASP A 66 1.92 -6.69 6.66
N ASP A 67 2.50 -6.29 5.53
CA ASP A 67 3.85 -6.68 5.13
C ASP A 67 4.98 -6.02 5.97
N GLY A 68 4.63 -5.31 7.05
CA GLY A 68 5.55 -4.73 8.02
C GLY A 68 6.42 -3.60 7.46
N LYS A 69 6.12 -3.16 6.22
CA LYS A 69 6.96 -2.26 5.44
C LYS A 69 6.70 -0.81 5.80
N SER A 70 7.10 -0.47 7.03
CA SER A 70 7.09 0.89 7.57
C SER A 70 7.65 1.89 6.54
N ILE A 71 6.81 2.83 6.13
CA ILE A 71 7.20 3.94 5.27
C ILE A 71 8.05 4.88 6.13
N SER A 72 9.35 4.59 6.19
CA SER A 72 10.29 5.42 6.95
C SER A 72 10.24 6.87 6.44
N PRO A 73 10.03 7.87 7.30
CA PRO A 73 9.86 9.26 6.87
C PRO A 73 11.17 9.81 6.31
N SER A 74 11.28 9.84 4.98
CA SER A 74 12.40 10.43 4.27
C SER A 74 12.30 11.96 4.28
N VAL A 75 12.66 12.57 5.41
CA VAL A 75 12.94 14.00 5.52
C VAL A 75 14.34 14.18 6.11
N ALA A 76 15.35 14.04 5.26
CA ALA A 76 16.71 14.43 5.60
C ALA A 76 16.81 15.97 5.66
N PRO A 77 17.35 16.57 6.73
CA PRO A 77 17.64 18.00 6.75
C PRO A 77 18.63 18.36 5.64
N LYS A 78 18.34 19.41 4.86
CA LYS A 78 19.31 19.94 3.90
C LYS A 78 20.45 20.61 4.67
N ALA A 79 21.65 20.03 4.62
CA ALA A 79 22.85 20.70 5.05
C ALA A 79 23.17 21.86 4.11
N VAL A 80 23.27 23.08 4.64
CA VAL A 80 23.81 24.23 3.90
C VAL A 80 25.34 24.21 3.96
N ALA A 81 25.96 23.69 2.91
CA ALA A 81 27.40 23.79 2.71
C ALA A 81 27.72 25.14 2.01
N GLY A 82 28.37 26.05 2.74
CA GLY A 82 28.81 27.35 2.23
C GLY A 82 30.33 27.51 2.33
N SER A 83 31.01 27.46 1.19
CA SER A 83 32.45 27.67 0.96
C SER A 83 32.55 28.25 -0.48
N ASP A 84 33.35 29.25 -0.86
CA ASP A 84 34.62 29.78 -0.32
C ASP A 84 34.88 31.25 -0.78
N GLN A 85 35.61 32.05 0.03
CA GLN A 85 36.62 33.10 -0.34
C GLN A 85 36.18 34.39 -1.12
N ARG A 86 36.79 35.60 -1.00
CA ARG A 86 38.03 36.10 -0.34
C ARG A 86 38.00 37.64 -0.06
N THR A 87 38.90 38.13 0.80
CA THR A 87 39.36 39.56 1.01
C THR A 87 38.42 40.43 1.89
N ALA A 88 38.87 41.20 2.91
CA ALA A 88 40.21 41.72 3.24
C ALA A 88 40.49 41.95 4.76
N THR A 89 41.77 42.07 5.10
CA THR A 89 42.41 42.74 6.29
C THR A 89 42.49 42.04 7.68
N LEU A 90 43.73 41.99 8.21
CA LEU A 90 44.15 41.75 9.62
C LEU A 90 43.76 42.94 10.53
N PRO A 91 43.74 42.88 11.89
CA PRO A 91 44.67 42.19 12.85
C PRO A 91 43.99 41.11 13.75
N GLU A 92 44.62 40.30 14.63
CA GLU A 92 46.01 39.83 14.81
C GLU A 92 46.06 38.54 15.71
N SER A 93 46.59 38.60 16.95
CA SER A 93 46.64 37.52 17.97
C SER A 93 46.81 38.12 19.39
N PRO A 94 46.52 37.40 20.50
CA PRO A 94 47.52 36.51 21.09
C PRO A 94 46.99 35.18 21.68
N LYS A 95 47.90 34.22 21.85
CA LYS A 95 47.67 32.90 22.45
C LYS A 95 47.62 32.98 23.99
N LYS A 96 46.88 32.09 24.65
CA LYS A 96 47.20 31.65 26.02
C LYS A 96 47.20 30.13 26.11
N ASN A 97 48.35 29.61 26.53
CA ASN A 97 48.58 28.22 26.91
C ASN A 97 48.22 28.06 28.39
N LEU A 98 47.61 26.95 28.79
CA LEU A 98 47.45 26.64 30.21
C LEU A 98 47.66 25.13 30.44
N SER A 99 48.81 24.82 31.01
CA SER A 99 49.08 23.53 31.64
C SER A 99 48.75 23.63 33.13
N ILE A 100 48.11 22.59 33.67
CA ILE A 100 48.37 21.93 34.95
C ILE A 100 47.63 20.59 34.91
#